data_AF-A0A945Y4Y2-F1
#
_entry.id   AF-A0A945Y4Y2-F1
#
_cell.length_a   1.000
_cell.length_b   1.000
_cell.length_c   1.000
_cell.angle_alpha   90.00
_cell.angle_beta   90.00
_cell.angle_gamma   90.00
#
_symmetry.space_group_name_H-M   'P 1'
#
loop_
_entity.id
_entity.type
_entity.pdbx_description
1 polymer ?
#
loop_
_entity_poly.entity_id
_entity_poly.type
_entity_poly.pdbx_seq_one_letter_code
_entity_poly.pdbx_strand_id
1 'polypeptide(L)'
;MLLDRLLLKTGLSETDLLTGAELRDPKEMGFYLSQSGIIFNTLVTPFIEQLFITGYVINNTLQKGNAGRFILAGGLIYSILNFNLSIGSLILGMISVALLRTTGSIITPVLVNMGFAIAEVLIVLNHPRLISALVFLI
;
A
#
# COMPACT_ATOMS: atom_id res chain seq x y z
N MET A 1 3.08 24.80 7.20
CA MET A 1 2.45 25.98 7.84
C MET A 1 0.92 25.97 7.81
N LEU A 2 0.23 25.67 6.71
CA LEU A 2 -1.24 25.58 6.72
C LEU A 2 -1.74 24.21 7.21
N LEU A 3 -1.11 23.12 6.74
CA LEU A 3 -1.41 21.75 7.18
C LEU A 3 -1.15 21.56 8.68
N ASP A 4 0.02 21.97 9.19
CA ASP A 4 0.36 21.85 10.62
C ASP A 4 -0.61 22.64 11.51
N ARG A 5 -1.12 23.78 11.03
CA ARG A 5 -2.08 24.61 11.75
C ARG A 5 -3.49 24.00 11.74
N LEU A 6 -3.85 23.29 10.67
CA LEU A 6 -5.09 22.50 10.62
C LEU A 6 -5.00 21.30 11.56
N LEU A 7 -3.89 20.56 11.55
CA LEU A 7 -3.69 19.38 12.41
C LEU A 7 -3.76 19.71 13.90
N LEU A 8 -3.16 20.83 14.33
CA LEU A 8 -3.27 21.34 15.69
C LEU A 8 -4.70 21.79 16.04
N LYS A 9 -5.39 22.46 15.09
CA LYS A 9 -6.73 23.00 15.32
C LYS A 9 -7.80 21.89 15.38
N THR A 10 -7.59 20.78 14.69
CA THR A 10 -8.50 19.62 14.71
C THR A 10 -8.20 18.65 15.85
N GLY A 11 -7.12 18.86 16.63
CA GLY A 11 -6.69 17.92 17.67
C GLY A 11 -6.09 16.61 17.13
N LEU A 12 -5.90 16.49 15.81
CA LEU A 12 -5.36 15.26 15.19
C LEU A 12 -3.90 15.02 15.57
N SER A 13 -3.16 16.09 15.94
CA SER A 13 -1.78 15.99 16.44
C SER A 13 -1.65 15.14 17.70
N GLU A 14 -2.73 14.94 18.46
CA GLU A 14 -2.73 14.21 19.72
C GLU A 14 -3.35 12.81 19.60
N THR A 15 -3.83 12.42 18.41
CA THR A 15 -4.40 11.10 18.16
C THR A 15 -3.36 10.13 17.62
N ASP A 16 -3.45 8.85 18.01
CA ASP A 16 -2.62 7.75 17.46
C ASP A 16 -2.72 7.60 15.93
N LEU A 17 -3.69 8.30 15.31
CA LEU A 17 -3.90 8.38 13.87
C LEU A 17 -2.76 9.08 13.12
N LEU A 18 -1.90 9.83 13.83
CA LEU A 18 -0.68 10.44 13.27
C LEU A 18 0.63 9.79 13.78
N THR A 19 0.54 8.69 14.52
CA THR A 19 1.71 7.86 14.86
C THR A 19 2.33 7.35 13.56
N GLY A 20 3.63 7.60 13.32
CA GLY A 20 4.27 7.39 12.01
C GLY A 20 4.64 8.69 11.28
N ALA A 21 4.33 9.88 11.81
CA ALA A 21 4.71 11.16 11.19
C ALA A 21 6.24 11.34 11.01
N GLU A 22 7.05 10.56 11.74
CA GLU A 22 8.50 10.38 11.57
C GLU A 22 8.88 9.85 10.18
N LEU A 23 7.99 9.11 9.51
CA LEU A 23 8.17 8.61 8.14
C LEU A 23 8.27 9.75 7.09
N ARG A 24 8.04 11.01 7.50
CA ARG A 24 8.38 12.19 6.68
C ARG A 24 9.86 12.24 6.32
N ASP A 25 10.74 11.69 7.14
CA ASP A 25 12.16 11.56 6.79
C ASP A 25 12.32 10.34 5.87
N PRO A 26 12.81 10.51 4.63
CA PRO A 26 13.07 9.40 3.71
C PRO A 26 13.95 8.30 4.33
N LYS A 27 14.79 8.64 5.32
CA LYS A 27 15.64 7.66 6.02
C LYS A 27 14.83 6.66 6.83
N GLU A 28 13.75 7.11 7.49
CA GLU A 28 12.88 6.28 8.30
C GLU A 28 12.03 5.32 7.45
N MET A 29 11.80 5.66 6.17
CA MET A 29 11.18 4.76 5.18
C MET A 29 12.18 3.87 4.42
N GLY A 30 13.47 3.92 4.75
CA GLY A 30 14.47 3.07 4.09
C GLY A 30 14.99 3.60 2.74
N PHE A 31 14.71 4.85 2.35
CA PHE A 31 15.23 5.45 1.12
C PHE A 31 16.73 5.81 1.15
N TYR A 32 17.46 5.44 2.21
CA TYR A 32 18.93 5.50 2.22
C TYR A 32 19.58 4.42 1.33
N LEU A 33 18.78 3.51 0.80
CA LEU A 33 19.23 2.49 -0.16
C LEU A 33 19.85 3.13 -1.40
N SER A 34 20.83 2.44 -2.00
CA SER A 34 21.37 2.81 -3.31
C SER A 34 20.26 2.95 -4.35
N GLN A 35 20.50 3.69 -5.44
CA GLN A 35 19.53 3.80 -6.54
C GLN A 35 19.01 2.43 -7.00
N SER A 36 19.86 1.41 -7.01
CA SER A 36 19.49 0.02 -7.29
C SER A 36 18.55 -0.58 -6.24
N GLY A 37 18.76 -0.30 -4.95
CA GLY A 37 17.89 -0.77 -3.88
C GLY A 37 16.51 -0.11 -3.91
N ILE A 38 16.43 1.17 -4.25
CA ILE A 38 15.15 1.87 -4.46
C ILE A 38 14.39 1.22 -5.62
N ILE A 39 15.03 1.05 -6.79
CA ILE A 39 14.40 0.42 -7.96
C ILE A 39 13.92 -1.00 -7.63
N PHE A 40 14.74 -1.78 -6.93
CA PHE A 40 14.39 -3.14 -6.53
C PHE A 40 13.16 -3.14 -5.61
N ASN A 41 13.17 -2.31 -4.56
CA ASN A 41 12.06 -2.25 -3.61
C ASN A 41 10.77 -1.74 -4.24
N THR A 42 10.87 -0.80 -5.18
CA THR A 42 9.72 -0.17 -5.83
C THR A 42 9.10 -1.01 -6.95
N LEU A 43 9.89 -1.85 -7.64
CA LEU A 43 9.40 -2.60 -8.80
C LEU A 43 9.39 -4.11 -8.56
N VAL A 44 10.50 -4.67 -8.07
CA VAL A 44 10.69 -6.12 -7.99
C VAL A 44 9.92 -6.70 -6.81
N THR A 45 9.99 -6.06 -5.64
CA THR A 45 9.24 -6.50 -4.45
C THR A 45 7.72 -6.55 -4.71
N PRO A 46 7.05 -5.46 -5.11
CA PRO A 46 5.60 -5.50 -5.35
C PRO A 46 5.23 -6.43 -6.51
N PHE A 47 6.10 -6.60 -7.52
CA PHE A 47 5.88 -7.59 -8.57
C PHE A 47 5.81 -9.02 -8.02
N ILE A 48 6.81 -9.43 -7.23
CA ILE A 48 6.88 -10.78 -6.64
C ILE A 48 5.71 -10.99 -5.69
N GLU A 49 5.45 -10.02 -4.82
CA GLU A 49 4.38 -10.05 -3.84
C GLU A 49 3.01 -10.24 -4.52
N GLN A 50 2.72 -9.44 -5.55
CA GLN A 50 1.47 -9.54 -6.27
C GLN A 50 1.33 -10.87 -7.03
N LEU A 51 2.42 -11.36 -7.62
CA LEU A 51 2.43 -12.62 -8.35
C LEU A 51 2.15 -13.80 -7.41
N PHE A 52 2.70 -13.76 -6.20
CA PHE A 52 2.43 -14.76 -5.17
C PHE A 52 0.99 -14.64 -4.61
N ILE A 53 0.62 -13.47 -4.11
CA ILE A 53 -0.67 -13.28 -3.42
C ILE A 53 -1.84 -13.41 -4.41
N THR A 54 -1.79 -12.65 -5.51
CA THR A 54 -2.92 -12.62 -6.46
C THR A 54 -2.87 -13.80 -7.42
N GLY A 55 -1.68 -14.13 -7.92
CA GLY A 55 -1.51 -15.19 -8.91
C GLY A 55 -1.57 -16.60 -8.36
N TYR A 56 -1.06 -16.84 -7.15
CA TYR A 56 -1.07 -18.17 -6.53
C TYR A 56 -2.16 -18.30 -5.46
N VAL A 57 -2.13 -17.48 -4.41
CA VAL A 57 -3.02 -17.66 -3.25
C VAL A 57 -4.48 -17.40 -3.63
N ILE A 58 -4.78 -16.20 -4.13
CA ILE A 58 -6.15 -15.78 -4.41
C ILE A 58 -6.73 -16.56 -5.58
N ASN A 59 -5.95 -16.75 -6.65
CA ASN A 59 -6.40 -17.50 -7.82
C ASN A 59 -6.75 -18.96 -7.48
N ASN A 60 -6.07 -19.59 -6.53
CA ASN A 60 -6.38 -20.96 -6.11
C ASN A 60 -7.48 -21.05 -5.03
N THR A 61 -7.59 -20.05 -4.16
CA THR A 61 -8.45 -20.13 -2.96
C THR A 61 -9.83 -19.51 -3.20
N LEU A 62 -9.96 -18.52 -4.08
CA LEU A 62 -11.15 -17.66 -4.20
C LEU A 62 -11.86 -17.76 -5.57
N GLN A 63 -12.07 -18.99 -6.06
CA GLN A 63 -12.61 -19.23 -7.40
C GLN A 63 -14.14 -19.20 -7.53
N LYS A 64 -14.93 -19.46 -6.46
CA LYS A 64 -16.40 -19.63 -6.58
C LYS A 64 -17.19 -19.07 -5.40
N GLY A 65 -18.07 -18.09 -5.66
CA GLY A 65 -18.83 -17.38 -4.61
C GLY A 65 -19.10 -15.89 -4.89
N ASN A 66 -19.69 -15.21 -3.89
CA ASN A 66 -20.09 -13.81 -3.96
C ASN A 66 -18.87 -12.87 -4.07
N ALA A 67 -18.87 -12.01 -5.10
CA ALA A 67 -17.78 -11.07 -5.40
C ALA A 67 -17.40 -10.18 -4.21
N GLY A 68 -18.36 -9.66 -3.45
CA GLY A 68 -18.08 -8.78 -2.32
C GLY A 68 -17.31 -9.48 -1.19
N ARG A 69 -17.66 -10.75 -0.90
CA ARG A 69 -16.95 -11.55 0.11
C ARG A 69 -15.51 -11.82 -0.30
N PHE A 70 -15.26 -12.02 -1.58
CA PHE A 70 -13.92 -12.28 -2.08
C PHE A 70 -13.01 -11.07 -2.10
N ILE A 71 -13.56 -9.90 -2.42
CA ILE A 71 -12.81 -8.65 -2.35
C ILE A 71 -12.36 -8.42 -0.90
N LEU A 72 -13.28 -8.53 0.07
CA LEU A 72 -12.97 -8.38 1.50
C LEU A 72 -11.98 -9.44 1.99
N ALA A 73 -12.18 -10.71 1.64
CA ALA A 73 -11.25 -11.78 2.00
C ALA A 73 -9.87 -11.57 1.38
N GLY A 74 -9.81 -11.06 0.14
CA GLY A 74 -8.59 -10.69 -0.54
C GLY A 74 -7.80 -9.62 0.19
N GLY A 75 -8.49 -8.56 0.64
CA GLY A 75 -7.90 -7.53 1.51
C GLY A 75 -7.28 -8.12 2.77
N LEU A 76 -8.04 -8.95 3.49
CA LEU A 76 -7.56 -9.58 4.72
C LEU A 76 -6.37 -10.52 4.48
N ILE A 77 -6.44 -11.39 3.46
CA ILE A 77 -5.34 -12.29 3.11
C ILE A 77 -4.08 -11.50 2.77
N TYR A 78 -4.22 -10.43 1.98
CA TYR A 78 -3.11 -9.57 1.60
C TYR A 78 -2.44 -8.94 2.82
N SER A 79 -3.22 -8.34 3.72
CA SER A 79 -2.72 -7.74 4.97
C SER A 79 -2.03 -8.78 5.87
N ILE A 80 -2.62 -9.97 6.01
CA ILE A 80 -2.07 -11.04 6.84
C ILE A 80 -0.73 -11.56 6.29
N LEU A 81 -0.65 -11.80 4.97
CA LEU A 81 0.57 -12.32 4.34
C LEU A 81 1.74 -11.34 4.41
N ASN A 82 1.45 -10.04 4.39
CA ASN A 82 2.45 -8.99 4.57
C ASN A 82 2.74 -8.64 6.03
N PHE A 83 2.07 -9.30 6.99
CA PHE A 83 2.14 -8.98 8.42
C PHE A 83 1.89 -7.49 8.71
N ASN A 84 1.17 -6.81 7.82
CA ASN A 84 0.85 -5.40 7.93
C ASN A 84 -0.67 -5.24 7.82
N LEU A 85 -1.32 -4.87 8.93
CA LEU A 85 -2.77 -4.64 9.03
C LEU A 85 -3.17 -3.19 8.74
N SER A 86 -2.29 -2.40 8.10
CA SER A 86 -2.62 -1.04 7.69
C SER A 86 -3.81 -1.00 6.74
N ILE A 87 -4.49 0.13 6.73
CA ILE A 87 -5.65 0.33 5.86
C ILE A 87 -5.23 0.26 4.39
N GLY A 88 -4.00 0.68 4.06
CA GLY A 88 -3.48 0.61 2.69
C GLY A 88 -3.25 -0.81 2.23
N SER A 89 -2.65 -1.69 3.05
CA SER A 89 -2.48 -3.10 2.67
C SER A 89 -3.82 -3.80 2.43
N LEU A 90 -4.83 -3.47 3.24
CA LEU A 90 -6.16 -4.04 3.14
C LEU A 90 -6.86 -3.55 1.85
N ILE A 91 -6.83 -2.24 1.60
CA ILE A 91 -7.37 -1.64 0.36
C ILE A 91 -6.66 -2.19 -0.87
N LEU A 92 -5.33 -2.31 -0.82
CA LEU A 92 -4.53 -2.83 -1.91
C LEU A 92 -4.91 -4.28 -2.24
N GLY A 93 -5.07 -5.13 -1.23
CA GLY A 93 -5.57 -6.49 -1.42
C GLY A 93 -6.99 -6.53 -2.01
N MET A 94 -7.90 -5.66 -1.55
CA MET A 94 -9.25 -5.55 -2.12
C MET A 94 -9.22 -5.14 -3.59
N ILE A 95 -8.48 -4.08 -3.93
CA ILE A 95 -8.31 -3.58 -5.31
C ILE A 95 -7.71 -4.67 -6.19
N SER A 96 -6.71 -5.39 -5.67
CA SER A 96 -6.03 -6.45 -6.39
C SER A 96 -6.96 -7.58 -6.80
N VAL A 97 -7.82 -8.04 -5.88
CA VAL A 97 -8.84 -9.06 -6.18
C VAL A 97 -9.91 -8.54 -7.12
N ALA A 98 -10.35 -7.30 -6.92
CA ALA A 98 -11.30 -6.67 -7.82
C ALA A 98 -10.75 -6.64 -9.25
N LEU A 99 -9.52 -6.16 -9.44
CA LEU A 99 -8.85 -6.08 -10.73
C LEU A 99 -8.64 -7.47 -11.37
N LEU A 100 -8.15 -8.45 -10.61
CA LEU A 100 -7.99 -9.82 -11.11
C LEU A 100 -9.33 -10.37 -11.62
N ARG A 101 -10.42 -10.15 -10.87
CA ARG A 101 -11.74 -10.67 -11.22
C ARG A 101 -12.37 -9.95 -12.41
N THR A 102 -12.20 -8.63 -12.50
CA THR A 102 -12.76 -7.84 -13.60
C THR A 102 -12.01 -8.04 -14.90
N THR A 103 -10.69 -8.19 -14.84
CA THR A 103 -9.83 -8.31 -16.04
C THR A 103 -9.51 -9.74 -16.42
N GLY A 104 -9.60 -10.69 -15.47
CA GLY A 104 -9.12 -12.06 -15.64
C GLY A 104 -7.60 -12.17 -15.73
N SER A 105 -6.85 -11.09 -15.46
CA SER A 105 -5.41 -11.01 -15.64
C SER A 105 -4.70 -10.56 -14.36
N ILE A 106 -3.59 -11.23 -14.05
CA ILE A 106 -2.70 -10.88 -12.93
C ILE A 106 -1.84 -9.65 -13.29
N ILE A 107 -1.70 -9.35 -14.59
CA ILE A 107 -0.87 -8.23 -15.05
C ILE A 107 -1.42 -6.89 -14.56
N THR A 108 -2.74 -6.71 -14.57
CA THR A 108 -3.37 -5.46 -14.14
C THR A 108 -3.12 -5.13 -12.67
N PRO A 109 -3.40 -6.02 -11.70
CA PRO A 109 -3.08 -5.74 -10.29
C PRO A 109 -1.57 -5.57 -10.04
N VAL A 110 -0.70 -6.27 -10.78
CA VAL A 110 0.76 -6.08 -10.72
C VAL A 110 1.17 -4.66 -11.11
N LEU A 111 0.66 -4.16 -12.23
CA LEU A 111 0.97 -2.80 -12.70
C LEU A 111 0.44 -1.73 -11.73
N VAL A 112 -0.74 -1.94 -11.15
CA VAL A 112 -1.32 -0.99 -10.19
C VAL A 112 -0.51 -0.96 -8.89
N ASN A 113 -0.10 -2.12 -8.37
CA ASN A 113 0.73 -2.17 -7.16
C ASN A 113 2.09 -1.48 -7.36
N MET A 114 2.78 -1.77 -8.49
CA MET A 114 4.01 -1.05 -8.84
C MET A 114 3.77 0.47 -9.00
N GLY A 115 2.64 0.88 -9.57
CA GLY A 115 2.26 2.29 -9.68
C GLY A 115 2.12 2.98 -8.32
N PHE A 116 1.52 2.30 -7.34
CA PHE A 116 1.44 2.83 -5.98
C PHE A 116 2.80 2.90 -5.29
N ALA A 117 3.65 1.88 -5.44
CA ALA A 117 5.01 1.92 -4.92
C ALA A 117 5.83 3.07 -5.52
N ILE A 118 5.70 3.34 -6.83
CA ILE A 118 6.34 4.50 -7.48
C ILE A 118 5.80 5.81 -6.92
N ALA A 119 4.48 5.90 -6.73
CA ALA A 119 3.84 7.10 -6.17
C ALA A 119 4.34 7.38 -4.74
N GLU A 120 4.50 6.34 -3.92
CA GLU A 120 5.07 6.44 -2.58
C GLU A 120 6.47 7.05 -2.62
N VAL A 121 7.37 6.52 -3.45
CA VAL A 121 8.73 7.07 -3.63
C VAL A 121 8.68 8.55 -4.05
N LEU A 122 7.82 8.89 -5.01
CA LEU A 122 7.69 10.27 -5.48
C LEU A 122 7.16 11.22 -4.41
N ILE A 123 6.21 10.77 -3.58
CA ILE A 123 5.66 11.55 -2.47
C ILE A 123 6.75 11.79 -1.43
N VAL A 124 7.53 10.77 -1.08
CA VAL A 124 8.58 10.88 -0.06
C VAL A 124 9.69 11.83 -0.48
N LEU A 125 10.10 11.77 -1.75
CA LEU A 125 11.19 12.62 -2.25
C LEU A 125 10.75 14.07 -2.51
N ASN A 126 9.55 14.29 -3.04
CA ASN A 126 9.14 15.62 -3.50
C ASN A 126 8.18 16.34 -2.55
N HIS A 127 7.36 15.59 -1.81
CA HIS A 127 6.29 16.13 -0.98
C HIS A 127 6.17 15.40 0.36
N PRO A 128 7.24 15.31 1.18
CA PRO A 128 7.24 14.50 2.40
C PRO A 128 6.16 14.92 3.40
N ARG A 129 5.68 16.16 3.35
CA ARG A 129 4.57 16.64 4.19
C ARG A 129 3.23 15.95 3.92
N LEU A 130 3.02 15.39 2.71
CA LEU A 130 1.83 14.59 2.42
C LEU A 130 1.77 13.31 3.25
N ILE A 131 2.91 12.76 3.67
CA ILE A 131 2.98 11.51 4.43
C ILE A 131 2.19 11.59 5.73
N SER A 132 2.17 12.74 6.42
CA SER A 132 1.33 12.86 7.61
C SER A 132 -0.16 12.79 7.34
N ALA A 133 -0.62 13.14 6.13
CA ALA A 133 -2.00 12.95 5.76
C ALA A 133 -2.29 11.51 5.31
N LEU A 134 -1.26 10.77 4.87
CA LEU A 134 -1.37 9.40 4.36
C LEU A 134 -0.89 8.33 5.34
N VAL A 135 -0.45 8.70 6.55
CA VAL A 135 0.27 7.79 7.44
C VAL A 135 -0.54 6.56 7.84
N PHE A 136 -1.87 6.70 7.96
CA PHE A 136 -2.79 5.60 8.25
C PHE A 136 -2.89 4.56 7.12
N LEU A 137 -2.41 4.91 5.93
CA LEU A 137 -2.41 4.08 4.73
C LEU A 137 -1.11 3.27 4.60
N ILE A 138 -0.10 3.57 5.41
CA ILE A 138 1.20 2.88 5.46
C ILE A 138 1.12 1.78 6.50
#